data_AF-A0A7Y4W130-F1
#
_entry.id   AF-A0A7Y4W130-F1
#
_cell.length_a   1.000
_cell.length_b   1.000
_cell.length_c   1.000
_cell.angle_alpha   90.00
_cell.angle_beta   90.00
_cell.angle_gamma   90.00
#
_symmetry.space_group_name_H-M   'P 1'
#
loop_
_entity.id
_entity.type
_entity.pdbx_description
1 polymer ?
#
loop_
_entity_poly.entity_id
_entity_poly.type
_entity_poly.pdbx_seq_one_letter_code
_entity_poly.pdbx_strand_id
1 'polypeptide(L)'
;MAELIRSGVELMIVGMGIVFLFLTMLVIAIHFMSSLVQRFFPAEPQTTIPVPSVTSGIDKRTVAAITAAVHHYRDKHHLPK
;
A
#
# COMPACT_ATOMS: atom_id res chain seq x y z
N MET A 1 -46.81 17.26 21.77
CA MET A 1 -45.54 16.52 21.93
C MET A 1 -45.11 15.83 20.64
N ALA A 2 -45.95 15.00 20.02
CA ALA A 2 -45.64 14.35 18.74
C ALA A 2 -45.21 15.34 17.63
N GLU A 3 -45.86 16.51 17.54
CA GLU A 3 -45.52 17.53 16.54
C GLU A 3 -44.09 18.09 16.71
N LEU A 4 -43.66 18.36 17.95
CA LEU A 4 -42.30 18.87 18.22
C LEU A 4 -41.23 17.83 17.88
N ILE A 5 -41.49 16.55 18.19
CA ILE A 5 -40.60 15.45 17.82
C ILE A 5 -40.51 15.31 16.31
N ARG A 6 -41.65 15.42 15.60
CA ARG A 6 -41.67 15.37 14.13
C ARG A 6 -40.87 16.50 13.50
N SER A 7 -41.07 17.75 13.95
CA SER A 7 -40.28 18.89 13.48
C SER A 7 -38.78 18.75 13.80
N GLY A 8 -38.44 18.19 14.96
CA GLY A 8 -37.05 17.90 15.34
C GLY A 8 -36.39 16.87 14.42
N VAL A 9 -37.11 15.81 14.05
CA VAL A 9 -36.62 14.79 13.12
C VAL A 9 -36.46 15.36 11.70
N GLU A 10 -37.40 16.17 11.22
CA GLU A 10 -37.27 16.87 9.93
C GLU A 10 -36.01 17.75 9.92
N LEU A 11 -35.77 18.51 11.00
CA LEU A 11 -34.57 19.34 11.12
C LEU A 11 -33.28 18.50 11.17
N MET A 12 -33.29 17.35 11.85
CA MET A 12 -32.14 16.44 11.89
C MET A 12 -31.78 15.90 10.51
N ILE A 13 -32.79 15.46 9.75
CA ILE A 13 -32.60 14.94 8.39
C ILE A 13 -32.04 16.03 7.48
N VAL A 14 -32.60 17.24 7.53
CA VAL A 14 -32.12 18.37 6.73
C VAL A 14 -30.70 18.77 7.13
N GLY A 15 -30.42 18.91 8.43
CA GLY A 15 -29.10 19.27 8.93
C GLY A 15 -28.04 18.22 8.56
N MET A 16 -28.33 16.94 8.79
CA MET A 16 -27.43 15.84 8.42
C MET A 16 -27.22 15.77 6.89
N GLY A 17 -28.27 15.99 6.11
CA GLY A 17 -28.21 16.00 4.64
C GLY A 17 -27.33 17.12 4.09
N ILE A 18 -27.45 18.34 4.62
CA ILE A 18 -26.62 19.48 4.20
C ILE A 18 -25.15 19.25 4.56
N VAL A 19 -24.87 18.77 5.77
CA VAL A 19 -23.50 18.44 6.19
C VAL A 19 -22.92 17.36 5.29
N PHE A 20 -23.67 16.30 5.02
CA PHE A 20 -23.24 15.22 4.12
C PHE A 20 -22.95 15.73 2.71
N LEU A 21 -23.83 16.57 2.16
CA LEU A 21 -23.65 17.19 0.84
C LEU A 21 -22.38 18.06 0.80
N PHE A 22 -22.17 18.88 1.84
CA PHE A 22 -21.00 19.74 1.94
C PHE A 22 -19.70 18.93 2.02
N LEU A 23 -19.65 17.92 2.89
CA LEU A 23 -18.49 17.03 3.00
C LEU A 23 -18.23 16.26 1.71
N THR A 24 -19.29 15.76 1.06
CA THR A 24 -19.15 15.06 -0.23
C THR A 24 -18.57 15.99 -1.29
N MET A 25 -19.06 17.23 -1.38
CA MET A 25 -18.53 18.22 -2.31
C MET A 25 -17.05 18.55 -2.01
N LEU A 26 -16.69 18.64 -0.72
CA LEU A 26 -15.31 18.85 -0.31
C LEU A 26 -14.40 17.67 -0.67
N VAL A 27 -14.86 16.43 -0.46
CA VAL A 27 -14.13 15.21 -0.86
C VAL A 27 -13.92 15.19 -2.37
N ILE A 28 -14.93 15.52 -3.17
CA ILE A 28 -14.81 15.62 -4.63
C ILE A 28 -13.75 16.66 -5.02
N ALA A 29 -13.74 17.84 -4.37
CA ALA A 29 -12.74 18.87 -4.64
C ALA A 29 -11.32 18.40 -4.31
N ILE A 30 -11.13 17.70 -3.19
CA ILE A 30 -9.83 17.10 -2.82
C ILE A 30 -9.42 16.03 -3.84
N HIS A 31 -10.35 15.19 -4.29
CA HIS A 31 -10.09 14.18 -5.32
C HIS A 31 -9.71 14.82 -6.66
N PHE A 32 -10.40 15.89 -7.05
CA PHE A 32 -10.08 16.66 -8.25
C PHE A 32 -8.66 17.23 -8.15
N MET A 33 -8.32 17.86 -7.02
CA MET A 33 -6.97 18.36 -6.79
C MET A 33 -5.93 17.23 -6.81
N SER A 34 -6.22 16.07 -6.20
CA SER A 34 -5.34 14.90 -6.23
C SER A 34 -5.10 14.39 -7.66
N SER A 35 -6.16 14.29 -8.47
CA SER A 35 -6.06 13.89 -9.87
C SER A 35 -5.28 14.90 -10.71
N LEU A 36 -5.50 16.20 -10.46
CA LEU A 36 -4.79 17.28 -11.13
C LEU A 36 -3.29 17.23 -10.80
N VAL A 37 -2.95 17.03 -9.52
CA VAL A 37 -1.57 16.87 -9.06
C VAL A 37 -0.92 15.64 -9.70
N GLN A 38 -1.57 14.47 -9.71
CA GLN A 38 -1.04 13.27 -10.38
C GLN A 38 -0.85 13.46 -11.89
N ARG A 39 -1.68 14.28 -12.53
CA ARG A 39 -1.61 14.56 -13.97
C ARG A 39 -0.49 15.54 -14.33
N PHE A 40 -0.29 16.60 -13.54
CA PHE A 40 0.72 17.62 -13.81
C PHE A 40 2.09 17.30 -13.19
N PHE A 41 2.11 16.55 -12.10
CA PHE A 41 3.29 15.98 -11.47
C PHE A 41 3.12 14.45 -11.42
N PRO A 42 3.35 13.75 -12.54
CA PRO A 42 3.42 12.30 -12.51
C PRO A 42 4.45 11.93 -11.46
N ALA A 43 4.02 11.26 -10.39
CA ALA A 43 4.97 10.63 -9.49
C ALA A 43 5.80 9.69 -10.37
N GLU A 44 7.13 9.88 -10.40
CA GLU A 44 8.00 8.89 -11.02
C GLU A 44 7.58 7.51 -10.51
N PRO A 45 7.48 6.51 -11.39
CA PRO A 45 7.11 5.17 -10.97
C PRO A 45 8.05 4.82 -9.82
N GLN A 46 7.49 4.71 -8.61
CA GLN A 46 8.19 4.08 -7.52
C GLN A 46 8.53 2.71 -8.07
N THR A 47 9.81 2.53 -8.42
CA THR A 47 10.32 1.26 -8.90
C THR A 47 9.98 0.30 -7.77
N THR A 48 8.91 -0.46 -7.98
CA THR A 48 8.55 -1.56 -7.11
C THR A 48 9.71 -2.51 -7.27
N ILE A 49 10.71 -2.37 -6.40
CA ILE A 49 11.76 -3.35 -6.26
C ILE A 49 10.99 -4.66 -6.08
N PRO A 50 11.12 -5.64 -6.98
CA PRO A 50 10.42 -6.89 -6.83
C PRO A 50 10.85 -7.45 -5.49
N VAL A 51 9.96 -7.43 -4.49
CA VAL A 51 10.20 -8.15 -3.25
C VAL A 51 10.15 -9.60 -3.68
N PRO A 52 11.27 -10.35 -3.66
CA PRO A 52 11.26 -11.71 -4.15
C PRO A 52 10.27 -12.47 -3.28
N SER A 53 9.20 -13.00 -3.89
CA SER A 53 8.34 -13.97 -3.23
C SER A 53 9.24 -15.14 -2.86
N VAL A 54 9.50 -15.32 -1.56
CA VAL A 54 10.27 -16.45 -1.07
C VAL A 54 9.41 -17.68 -1.31
N THR A 55 9.58 -18.31 -2.47
CA THR A 55 9.04 -19.64 -2.72
C THR A 55 9.69 -20.56 -1.69
N SER A 56 8.88 -21.20 -0.85
CA SER A 56 9.34 -22.06 0.25
C SER A 56 9.95 -23.39 -0.23
N GLY A 57 10.37 -23.46 -1.50
CA GLY A 57 11.17 -24.54 -2.04
C GLY A 57 12.64 -24.15 -1.98
N ILE A 58 13.48 -25.02 -1.44
CA ILE A 58 14.93 -24.86 -1.45
C ILE A 58 15.38 -24.60 -2.90
N ASP A 59 15.81 -23.35 -3.16
CA ASP A 59 16.25 -22.95 -4.49
C ASP A 59 17.56 -23.70 -4.81
N LYS A 60 17.54 -24.45 -5.92
CA LYS A 60 18.70 -25.21 -6.41
C LYS A 60 19.90 -24.30 -6.62
N ARG A 61 19.67 -23.02 -6.92
CA ARG A 61 20.72 -22.01 -7.04
C ARG A 61 21.39 -21.71 -5.70
N THR A 62 20.62 -21.64 -4.61
CA THR A 62 21.15 -21.47 -3.26
C THR A 62 21.94 -22.70 -2.83
N VAL A 63 21.45 -23.92 -3.13
CA VAL A 63 22.20 -25.16 -2.85
C VAL A 63 23.53 -25.18 -3.61
N ALA A 64 23.52 -24.86 -4.90
CA ALA A 64 24.75 -24.80 -5.72
C ALA A 64 25.74 -23.75 -5.20
N ALA A 65 25.26 -22.58 -4.78
CA ALA A 65 26.11 -21.54 -4.20
C ALA A 65 26.75 -21.98 -2.87
N ILE A 66 25.97 -22.64 -1.99
CA ILE A 66 26.48 -23.21 -0.74
C ILE A 66 27.50 -24.32 -1.03
N THR A 67 27.22 -25.23 -1.97
CA THR A 67 28.15 -26.29 -2.37
C THR A 67 29.46 -25.72 -2.91
N ALA A 68 29.40 -24.70 -3.77
CA ALA A 68 30.60 -24.03 -4.28
C ALA A 68 31.40 -23.35 -3.16
N ALA A 69 30.72 -22.70 -2.21
CA ALA A 69 31.38 -22.08 -1.05
C ALA A 69 32.06 -23.12 -0.14
N VAL A 70 31.41 -24.26 0.11
CA VAL A 70 31.99 -25.37 0.90
C VAL A 70 33.16 -26.01 0.17
N HIS A 71 33.06 -26.23 -1.14
CA HIS A 71 34.17 -26.78 -1.94
C HIS A 71 35.38 -25.83 -1.92
N HIS A 72 35.14 -24.54 -2.14
CA HIS A 72 36.19 -23.52 -2.08
C HIS A 72 36.78 -23.38 -0.67
N TYR A 73 35.99 -23.53 0.39
CA TYR A 73 36.50 -23.56 1.75
C TYR A 73 37.38 -24.80 1.97
N ARG A 74 36.96 -25.98 1.52
CA ARG A 74 37.73 -27.23 1.66
C ARG A 74 39.05 -27.19 0.89
N ASP A 75 39.03 -26.66 -0.32
CA ASP A 75 40.22 -26.46 -1.15
C ASP A 75 41.11 -25.32 -0.63
N LYS A 76 40.57 -24.38 0.16
CA LYS A 76 41.39 -23.34 0.79
C LYS A 76 41.93 -23.74 2.16
N HIS A 77 41.21 -24.63 2.86
CA HIS A 77 41.56 -25.14 4.18
C HIS A 77 42.28 -26.50 4.14
N HIS A 78 42.54 -27.07 2.96
CA HIS A 78 43.50 -28.16 2.79
C HIS A 78 44.95 -27.66 2.97
N LEU A 79 45.23 -26.98 4.08
CA LEU A 79 46.61 -26.73 4.46
C LEU A 79 47.32 -28.08 4.62
N PRO A 80 48.46 -28.31 3.93
CA PRO A 80 49.28 -29.49 4.16
C PRO A 80 49.70 -29.51 5.63
N LYS A 81 49.70 -30.71 6.23
CA LYS A 81 50.27 -30.97 7.56
C LYS A 81 51.70 -30.49 7.65
#